data_AF-A0A6P0RZ60-F1
#
_entry.id   AF-A0A6P0RZ60-F1
#
_cell.length_a   1.000
_cell.length_b   1.000
_cell.length_c   1.000
_cell.angle_alpha   90.00
_cell.angle_beta   90.00
_cell.angle_gamma   90.00
#
_symmetry.space_group_name_H-M   'P 1'
#
loop_
_entity.id
_entity.type
_entity.pdbx_description
1 polymer ?
#
loop_
_entity_poly.entity_id
_entity_poly.type
_entity_poly.pdbx_seq_one_letter_code
_entity_poly.pdbx_strand_id
1 'polypeptide(L)'
;MSSTYNSKLPLILGVTGASGLIYAVRALKFLLEADYVIELVASKSTYIVWQAENNLRMPPEPEPQEQFWREQAGVFTGGKLICHRWSD
;
A
#
# COMPACT_ATOMS: atom_id res chain seq x y z
N MET A 1 -7.93 11.81 33.89
CA MET A 1 -8.20 11.02 32.67
C MET A 1 -7.24 11.51 31.60
N SER A 2 -6.06 10.89 31.50
CA SER A 2 -5.04 11.29 30.52
C SER A 2 -5.35 10.58 29.20
N SER A 3 -5.76 11.32 28.19
CA SER A 3 -5.88 10.81 26.82
C SER A 3 -4.47 10.69 26.25
N THR A 4 -3.88 9.50 26.31
CA THR A 4 -2.69 9.16 25.52
C THR A 4 -3.12 9.05 24.06
N TYR A 5 -3.07 10.17 23.34
CA TYR A 5 -3.13 10.17 21.87
C TYR A 5 -1.90 9.43 21.34
N ASN A 6 -2.01 8.12 21.16
CA ASN A 6 -1.07 7.36 20.37
C ASN A 6 -1.41 7.57 18.88
N SER A 7 -1.37 8.81 18.40
CA SER A 7 -1.50 9.08 16.98
C SER A 7 -0.17 8.72 16.33
N LYS A 8 -0.06 7.47 15.88
CA LYS A 8 1.07 7.03 15.06
C LYS A 8 1.21 7.98 13.88
N LEU A 9 2.40 8.57 13.72
CA LEU A 9 2.67 9.43 12.57
C LEU A 9 2.52 8.60 11.27
N PRO A 10 2.05 9.21 10.17
CA PRO A 10 1.97 8.52 8.89
C PRO A 10 3.33 8.00 8.43
N LEU A 11 3.33 6.82 7.78
CA LEU A 11 4.51 6.25 7.16
C LEU A 11 4.35 6.25 5.64
N ILE A 12 5.41 6.60 4.92
CA ILE A 12 5.44 6.51 3.46
C ILE A 12 5.99 5.14 3.06
N LEU A 13 5.27 4.42 2.21
CA LEU A 13 5.71 3.17 1.61
C LEU A 13 5.95 3.36 0.10
N GLY A 14 7.22 3.52 -0.28
CA GLY A 14 7.64 3.52 -1.67
C GLY A 14 7.81 2.10 -2.21
N VAL A 15 7.16 1.77 -3.31
CA VAL A 15 7.25 0.45 -3.96
C VAL A 15 7.81 0.61 -5.38
N THR A 16 8.96 -0.01 -5.64
CA THR A 16 9.61 -0.04 -6.96
C THR A 16 9.36 -1.37 -7.67
N GLY A 17 9.45 -1.39 -9.01
CA GLY A 17 9.31 -2.60 -9.82
C GLY A 17 10.55 -3.48 -9.79
N ALA A 18 10.84 -4.06 -8.63
CA ALA A 18 11.80 -5.14 -8.46
C ALA A 18 11.05 -6.46 -8.20
N SER A 19 11.74 -7.59 -8.39
CA SER A 19 11.23 -8.91 -8.01
C SER A 19 10.88 -8.93 -6.51
N GLY A 20 9.78 -9.59 -6.15
CA GLY A 20 9.40 -9.76 -4.74
C GLY A 20 8.43 -8.70 -4.21
N LEU A 21 7.43 -8.30 -5.01
CA LEU A 21 6.32 -7.45 -4.55
C LEU A 21 5.61 -7.99 -3.30
N ILE A 22 5.74 -9.28 -3.02
CA ILE A 22 5.27 -9.91 -1.78
C ILE A 22 5.81 -9.23 -0.52
N TYR A 23 7.01 -8.65 -0.54
CA TYR A 23 7.54 -7.90 0.61
C TYR A 23 6.74 -6.62 0.87
N ALA A 24 6.39 -5.87 -0.18
CA ALA A 24 5.54 -4.69 -0.06
C ALA A 24 4.14 -5.05 0.44
N VAL A 25 3.54 -6.12 -0.12
CA VAL A 25 2.24 -6.64 0.30
C VAL A 25 2.24 -7.01 1.79
N ARG A 26 3.28 -7.72 2.24
CA ARG A 26 3.39 -8.13 3.66
C ARG A 26 3.65 -6.97 4.60
N ALA A 27 4.49 -6.01 4.20
CA ALA A 27 4.71 -4.81 5.00
C ALA A 27 3.40 -4.03 5.16
N LEU A 28 2.68 -3.82 4.06
CA LEU A 28 1.38 -3.14 4.08
C LEU A 28 0.37 -3.86 4.98
N LYS A 29 0.25 -5.19 4.85
CA LYS A 29 -0.64 -6.00 5.70
C LYS A 29 -0.43 -5.72 7.18
N PHE A 30 0.79 -5.92 7.68
CA PHE A 30 1.05 -5.81 9.11
C PHE A 30 0.97 -4.37 9.61
N LEU A 31 1.28 -3.39 8.78
CA LEU A 31 1.13 -1.98 9.12
C LEU A 31 -0.35 -1.57 9.24
N LEU A 32 -1.20 -2.02 8.32
CA LEU A 32 -2.64 -1.76 8.37
C LEU A 32 -3.33 -2.51 9.51
N GLU A 33 -2.99 -3.78 9.74
CA GLU A 33 -3.49 -4.56 10.90
C GLU A 33 -3.07 -3.92 12.24
N ALA A 34 -1.94 -3.21 12.26
CA ALA A 34 -1.48 -2.44 13.41
C ALA A 34 -2.07 -1.02 13.49
N ASP A 35 -3.06 -0.68 12.66
CA ASP A 35 -3.77 0.60 12.67
C ASP A 35 -2.88 1.83 12.36
N TYR A 36 -1.88 1.65 11.48
CA TYR A 36 -1.09 2.78 10.96
C TYR A 36 -1.80 3.52 9.82
N VAL A 37 -1.41 4.79 9.62
CA VAL A 37 -1.69 5.55 8.40
C VAL A 37 -0.51 5.36 7.44
N ILE A 38 -0.79 4.86 6.22
CA ILE A 38 0.19 4.58 5.19
C ILE A 38 -0.09 5.41 3.95
N GLU A 39 0.92 6.16 3.51
CA GLU A 39 0.96 6.90 2.25
C GLU A 39 1.77 6.07 1.24
N LEU A 40 1.13 5.43 0.28
CA LEU A 40 1.75 4.49 -0.66
C LEU A 40 2.02 5.15 -2.01
N VAL A 41 3.25 5.02 -2.50
CA VAL A 41 3.65 5.44 -3.85
C VAL A 41 4.25 4.26 -4.58
N ALA A 42 3.58 3.78 -5.64
CA ALA A 42 4.05 2.67 -6.46
C ALA A 42 4.57 3.18 -7.81
N SER A 43 5.87 2.99 -8.08
CA SER A 43 6.52 3.42 -9.31
C SER A 43 5.85 2.87 -10.57
N LYS A 44 6.06 3.52 -11.73
CA LYS A 44 5.62 2.98 -13.03
C LYS A 44 6.08 1.53 -13.30
N SER A 45 7.27 1.16 -12.83
CA SER A 45 7.80 -0.20 -13.01
C SER A 45 7.04 -1.26 -12.20
N THR A 46 6.40 -0.87 -11.09
CA THR A 46 5.60 -1.77 -10.24
C THR A 46 4.41 -2.37 -10.99
N TYR A 47 3.81 -1.60 -11.90
CA TYR A 47 2.73 -2.05 -12.79
C TYR A 47 3.18 -3.19 -13.71
N ILE A 48 4.40 -3.08 -14.24
CA ILE A 48 4.98 -4.08 -15.15
C ILE A 48 5.24 -5.38 -14.39
N VAL A 49 5.75 -5.31 -13.16
CA VAL A 49 6.04 -6.49 -12.34
C VAL A 49 4.74 -7.22 -11.95
N TRP A 50 3.69 -6.51 -11.53
CA TRP A 50 2.38 -7.13 -11.24
C TRP A 50 1.81 -7.89 -12.45
N GLN A 51 1.91 -7.30 -13.64
CA GLN A 51 1.42 -7.91 -14.87
C GLN A 51 2.28 -9.11 -15.29
N ALA A 52 3.59 -9.03 -15.12
CA ALA A 52 4.52 -10.09 -15.53
C ALA A 52 4.53 -11.29 -14.57
N GLU A 53 4.52 -11.05 -13.26
CA GLU A 53 4.67 -12.10 -12.25
C GLU A 53 3.33 -12.70 -11.79
N ASN A 54 2.27 -11.90 -11.76
CA ASN A 54 0.97 -12.33 -11.20
C ASN A 54 -0.17 -12.28 -12.23
N ASN A 55 0.09 -11.82 -13.46
CA ASN A 55 -0.94 -11.55 -14.46
C ASN A 55 -2.05 -10.62 -13.97
N LEU A 56 -1.70 -9.70 -13.05
CA LEU A 56 -2.61 -8.71 -12.48
C LEU A 56 -2.30 -7.32 -13.01
N ARG A 57 -3.34 -6.51 -13.21
CA ARG A 57 -3.20 -5.10 -13.61
C ARG A 57 -3.50 -4.21 -12.43
N MET A 58 -2.45 -3.61 -11.87
CA MET A 58 -2.61 -2.57 -10.87
C MET A 58 -3.24 -1.33 -11.51
N PRO A 59 -4.32 -0.76 -10.94
CA PRO A 59 -4.93 0.46 -11.46
C PRO A 59 -3.98 1.67 -11.41
N PRO A 60 -4.11 2.66 -12.31
CA PRO A 60 -3.30 3.88 -12.27
C PRO A 60 -3.83 4.93 -11.31
N GLU A 61 -5.14 4.93 -11.03
CA GLU A 61 -5.77 5.95 -10.19
C GLU A 61 -5.71 5.59 -8.70
N PRO A 62 -5.47 6.58 -7.81
CA PRO A 62 -5.33 6.38 -6.36
C PRO A 62 -6.42 5.54 -5.67
N GLU A 63 -7.69 5.85 -5.90
CA GLU A 63 -8.79 5.18 -5.21
C GLU A 63 -8.91 3.69 -5.60
N PRO A 64 -8.90 3.32 -6.90
CA PRO A 64 -8.79 1.93 -7.30
C PRO A 64 -7.48 1.25 -6.85
N GLN A 65 -6.37 1.99 -6.77
CA GLN A 65 -5.12 1.43 -6.22
C GLN A 65 -5.27 1.06 -4.74
N GLU A 66 -5.94 1.88 -3.93
CA GLU A 66 -6.18 1.56 -2.52
C GLU A 66 -6.87 0.21 -2.38
N GLN A 67 -7.95 0.00 -3.14
CA GLN A 67 -8.70 -1.25 -3.13
C GLN A 67 -7.83 -2.43 -3.59
N PHE A 68 -7.11 -2.27 -4.69
CA PHE A 68 -6.18 -3.28 -5.20
C PHE A 68 -5.17 -3.70 -4.12
N TRP A 69 -4.52 -2.74 -3.47
CA TRP A 69 -3.51 -3.01 -2.45
C TRP A 69 -4.10 -3.64 -1.19
N ARG A 70 -5.30 -3.25 -0.77
CA ARG A 70 -6.03 -3.88 0.35
C ARG A 70 -6.40 -5.33 0.04
N GLU A 71 -6.85 -5.60 -1.18
CA GLU A 71 -7.12 -6.97 -1.65
C GLU A 71 -5.84 -7.82 -1.61
N GLN A 72 -4.73 -7.32 -2.16
CA GLN A 72 -3.46 -8.05 -2.14
C GLN A 72 -2.95 -8.29 -0.71
N ALA A 73 -3.11 -7.31 0.19
CA ALA A 73 -2.73 -7.42 1.60
C ALA A 73 -3.67 -8.31 2.42
N GLY A 74 -4.90 -8.54 1.94
CA GLY A 74 -5.96 -9.21 2.69
C GLY A 74 -6.49 -8.39 3.87
N VAL A 75 -6.41 -7.05 3.81
CA VAL A 75 -6.80 -6.13 4.89
C VAL A 75 -7.80 -5.10 4.35
N PHE A 76 -9.06 -5.50 4.31
CA PHE A 76 -10.17 -4.65 3.84
C PHE A 76 -10.54 -3.54 4.84
N THR A 77 -10.32 -3.79 6.13
CA THR A 77 -10.62 -2.87 7.23
C THR A 77 -9.41 -2.78 8.17
N GLY A 78 -9.27 -1.64 8.86
CA GLY A 78 -8.13 -1.36 9.75
C GLY A 78 -7.04 -0.51 9.08
N GLY A 79 -6.45 0.38 9.88
CA GLY A 79 -5.51 1.39 9.40
C GLY A 79 -6.10 2.32 8.34
N LYS A 80 -5.27 3.24 7.85
CA LYS A 80 -5.61 4.10 6.72
C LYS A 80 -4.59 3.89 5.62
N LEU A 81 -5.06 3.62 4.40
CA LEU A 81 -4.23 3.56 3.21
C LEU A 81 -4.60 4.73 2.31
N ILE A 82 -3.61 5.49 1.86
CA ILE A 82 -3.77 6.55 0.89
C ILE A 82 -2.75 6.27 -0.21
N CYS A 83 -3.21 6.12 -1.44
CA CYS A 83 -2.33 5.93 -2.59
C CYS A 83 -2.10 7.26 -3.32
N HIS A 84 -0.91 7.45 -3.89
CA HIS A 84 -0.58 8.61 -4.74
C HIS A 84 -0.17 8.15 -6.13
N ARG A 85 -0.29 9.05 -7.11
CA ARG A 85 0.30 8.77 -8.42
C ARG A 85 1.81 8.82 -8.30
N TRP A 86 2.51 7.99 -9.06
CA TRP A 86 3.98 8.01 -9.08
C TRP A 86 4.58 9.27 -9.70
N SER A 87 3.74 10.07 -10.38
CA SER A 87 4.11 11.28 -11.12
C SER A 87 3.78 12.58 -10.39
N ASP A 88 3.12 12.50 -9.23
CA ASP A 88 2.87 13.67 -8.37
C ASP A 88 4.18 14.10 -7.69
#